data_AF-A0A847XQQ7-F1
#
_entry.id   AF-A0A847XQQ7-F1
#
_cell.length_a   1.000
_cell.length_b   1.000
_cell.length_c   1.000
_cell.angle_alpha   90.00
_cell.angle_beta   90.00
_cell.angle_gamma   90.00
#
_symmetry.space_group_name_H-M   'P 1'
#
loop_
_entity.id
_entity.type
_entity.pdbx_description
1 polymer ?
#
loop_
_entity_poly.entity_id
_entity_poly.type
_entity_poly.pdbx_seq_one_letter_code
_entity_poly.pdbx_strand_id
1 'polypeptide(L)'
;MKLSYFRDISFLQAIKALFNELNVPVNYVADEPTSAQEILKDTYKDNSSFQLMNEVYFVGMVDDAAFEGNKGLDVEKIKSDYDGILIFGITLNQRENKLLPTRSQLAEISRAFNREYYYTPVVLVFKYADDYREYIAFANTERLQYKQAWREGEKAGKVSLLRDIDIQHPHRGHEDIINQLRIQTSGVKAINTFAKLYTYWQEVFNVNILNKRFYQELSNWYFWAVKQVTFPGKPKEADAIKKKAKLEDLIQEHNATNVIRLLTRLLFTWFIKEKKLIPEELFDLETLQKEILIDIAPFHEDGLFNHVNKDSVYYKAILQNLFFASLNCPIKPDGTDSRKRGFRGDGYGTHRGIDYLMRYKRYFKNPDAFLELMNRTVPFLNGGLFECLDDKYSNTYIDGFSDNMTQGELLIVPDYLFFGTPEEVDLSAEYGINNSTTKRAAVKGLINILKSYKFTITENTPIEEDVALDPELLGKVFENL
;
A
#
# COMPACT_ATOMS: atom_id res chain seq x y z
N MET A 1 5.04 6.95 17.45
CA MET A 1 4.41 6.35 18.64
C MET A 1 5.12 5.07 19.03
N LYS A 2 5.07 4.67 20.31
CA LYS A 2 5.74 3.45 20.78
C LYS A 2 4.81 2.24 20.79
N LEU A 3 4.67 1.60 19.63
CA LEU A 3 3.87 0.36 19.52
C LEU A 3 4.44 -0.79 20.38
N SER A 4 5.75 -0.77 20.69
CA SER A 4 6.40 -1.80 21.51
C SER A 4 5.75 -1.96 22.90
N TYR A 5 5.02 -0.96 23.42
CA TYR A 5 4.26 -1.10 24.65
C TYR A 5 3.26 -2.25 24.63
N PHE A 6 2.68 -2.59 23.46
CA PHE A 6 1.78 -3.74 23.35
C PHE A 6 2.47 -5.09 23.59
N ARG A 7 3.80 -5.14 23.56
CA ARG A 7 4.63 -6.29 23.95
C ARG A 7 5.21 -6.12 25.36
N ASP A 8 5.68 -4.92 25.69
CA ASP A 8 6.52 -4.68 26.85
C ASP A 8 5.74 -4.51 28.16
N ILE A 9 4.44 -4.16 28.10
CA ILE A 9 3.57 -3.98 29.27
C ILE A 9 2.21 -4.68 29.05
N SER A 10 1.38 -4.75 30.09
CA SER A 10 0.06 -5.38 29.97
C SER A 10 -0.82 -4.69 28.93
N PHE A 11 -1.70 -5.46 28.27
CA PHE A 11 -2.46 -4.98 27.13
C PHE A 11 -3.31 -3.74 27.45
N LEU A 12 -4.00 -3.72 28.59
CA LEU A 12 -4.73 -2.54 29.04
C LEU A 12 -3.81 -1.32 29.20
N GLN A 13 -2.64 -1.47 29.82
CA GLN A 13 -1.70 -0.37 30.01
C GLN A 13 -1.12 0.13 28.68
N ALA A 14 -0.90 -0.78 27.72
CA ALA A 14 -0.48 -0.42 26.37
C ALA A 14 -1.52 0.42 25.64
N ILE A 15 -2.81 0.07 25.75
CA ILE A 15 -3.91 0.87 25.19
C ILE A 15 -3.98 2.25 25.86
N LYS A 16 -3.86 2.33 27.18
CA LYS A 16 -3.84 3.62 27.91
C LYS A 16 -2.66 4.50 27.47
N ALA A 17 -1.48 3.91 27.32
CA ALA A 17 -0.29 4.60 26.83
C ALA A 17 -0.48 5.10 25.39
N LEU A 18 -1.10 4.29 24.53
CA LEU A 18 -1.43 4.65 23.16
C LEU A 18 -2.34 5.90 23.09
N PHE A 19 -3.49 5.90 23.77
CA PHE A 19 -4.40 7.05 23.70
C PHE A 19 -3.79 8.31 24.32
N ASN A 20 -2.95 8.16 25.33
CA ASN A 20 -2.15 9.27 25.86
C ASN A 20 -1.17 9.82 24.81
N GLU A 21 -0.46 8.97 24.06
CA GLU A 21 0.41 9.42 22.95
C GLU A 21 -0.36 10.08 21.80
N LEU A 22 -1.61 9.68 21.58
CA LEU A 22 -2.54 10.29 20.61
C LEU A 22 -3.11 11.63 21.08
N ASN A 23 -2.84 12.06 22.32
CA ASN A 23 -3.46 13.23 22.97
C ASN A 23 -4.99 13.14 23.05
N VAL A 24 -5.54 11.94 23.14
CA VAL A 24 -6.99 11.71 23.24
C VAL A 24 -7.34 11.56 24.72
N PRO A 25 -8.14 12.46 25.30
CA PRO A 25 -8.53 12.33 26.69
C PRO A 25 -9.52 11.17 26.83
N VAL A 26 -9.19 10.20 27.68
CA VAL A 26 -10.06 9.06 27.94
C VAL A 26 -10.41 9.06 29.42
N ASN A 27 -11.70 9.01 29.72
CA ASN A 27 -12.20 8.69 31.04
C ASN A 27 -12.03 7.19 31.28
N TYR A 28 -10.84 6.82 31.77
CA TYR A 28 -10.48 5.43 32.01
C TYR A 28 -11.31 4.83 33.15
N VAL A 29 -11.83 3.64 32.89
CA VAL A 29 -12.33 2.77 33.94
C VAL A 29 -11.22 1.83 34.39
N ALA A 30 -11.30 1.39 35.64
CA ALA A 30 -10.40 0.41 36.22
C ALA A 30 -11.17 -0.90 36.38
N ASP A 31 -11.40 -1.57 35.25
CA ASP A 31 -11.97 -2.91 35.23
C ASP A 31 -10.89 -3.95 34.87
N GLU A 32 -10.97 -5.08 35.56
CA GLU A 32 -10.27 -6.31 35.18
C GLU A 32 -10.85 -6.87 33.87
N PRO A 33 -10.10 -7.68 33.11
CA PRO A 33 -10.66 -8.33 31.93
C PRO A 33 -11.90 -9.17 32.29
N THR A 34 -12.85 -9.20 31.36
CA THR A 34 -14.07 -9.99 31.45
C THR A 34 -14.24 -10.86 30.20
N SER A 35 -15.21 -11.76 30.23
CA SER A 35 -15.58 -12.62 29.11
C SER A 35 -16.39 -11.86 28.05
N ALA A 36 -16.33 -12.33 26.81
CA ALA A 36 -17.15 -11.76 25.73
C ALA A 36 -18.66 -11.90 26.00
N GLN A 37 -19.08 -12.95 26.70
CA GLN A 37 -20.49 -13.21 27.03
C GLN A 37 -21.03 -12.23 28.07
N GLU A 38 -20.19 -11.78 29.01
CA GLU A 38 -20.57 -10.78 30.01
C GLU A 38 -20.76 -9.39 29.40
N ILE A 39 -19.94 -9.05 28.42
CA ILE A 39 -20.02 -7.77 27.69
C ILE A 39 -21.13 -7.78 26.64
N LEU A 40 -21.25 -8.84 25.85
CA LEU A 40 -22.19 -8.95 24.73
C LEU A 40 -23.44 -9.75 25.12
N LYS A 41 -24.21 -9.25 26.08
CA LYS A 41 -25.35 -9.98 26.67
C LYS A 41 -26.41 -10.34 25.64
N ASP A 42 -26.72 -9.41 24.73
CA ASP A 42 -27.79 -9.58 23.74
C ASP A 42 -27.26 -9.95 22.35
N THR A 43 -25.96 -9.74 22.10
CA THR A 43 -25.37 -9.86 20.75
C THR A 43 -24.33 -10.96 20.60
N TYR A 44 -23.94 -11.65 21.68
CA TYR A 44 -23.04 -12.80 21.61
C TYR A 44 -23.63 -13.92 20.75
N LYS A 45 -22.77 -14.53 19.92
CA LYS A 45 -23.10 -15.72 19.13
C LYS A 45 -22.02 -16.76 19.30
N ASP A 46 -22.39 -17.99 19.62
CA ASP A 46 -21.42 -19.08 19.71
C ASP A 46 -21.00 -19.55 18.32
N ASN A 47 -19.99 -18.91 17.76
CA ASN A 47 -19.43 -19.22 16.44
C ASN A 47 -17.90 -18.99 16.40
N SER A 48 -17.30 -19.34 15.26
CA SER A 48 -15.86 -19.27 15.05
C SER A 48 -15.22 -17.89 15.21
N SER A 49 -15.98 -16.80 15.11
CA SER A 49 -15.46 -15.44 15.30
C SER A 49 -15.42 -15.08 16.77
N PHE A 50 -16.51 -15.35 17.50
CA PHE A 50 -16.63 -14.97 18.91
C PHE A 50 -15.80 -15.88 19.81
N GLN A 51 -15.64 -17.16 19.44
CA GLN A 51 -14.74 -18.10 20.12
C GLN A 51 -13.26 -17.68 20.05
N LEU A 52 -12.90 -16.73 19.16
CA LEU A 52 -11.56 -16.16 19.16
C LEU A 52 -11.31 -15.19 20.31
N MET A 53 -12.35 -14.54 20.84
CA MET A 53 -12.16 -13.57 21.92
C MET A 53 -11.70 -14.31 23.18
N ASN A 54 -10.54 -13.90 23.69
CA ASN A 54 -9.98 -14.43 24.93
C ASN A 54 -10.34 -13.53 26.11
N GLU A 55 -9.76 -12.33 26.17
CA GLU A 55 -10.06 -11.34 27.19
C GLU A 55 -10.62 -10.07 26.57
N VAL A 56 -11.67 -9.54 27.19
CA VAL A 56 -12.27 -8.25 26.82
C VAL A 56 -12.04 -7.25 27.94
N TYR A 57 -11.50 -6.10 27.58
CA TYR A 57 -11.22 -4.98 28.47
C TYR A 57 -12.11 -3.82 28.09
N PHE A 58 -12.99 -3.39 29.00
CA PHE A 58 -13.60 -2.07 28.87
C PHE A 58 -12.58 -1.01 29.31
N VAL A 59 -12.07 -0.22 28.36
CA VAL A 59 -10.93 0.68 28.63
C VAL A 59 -11.42 2.00 29.20
N GLY A 60 -12.52 2.52 28.66
CA GLY A 60 -13.11 3.78 29.05
C GLY A 60 -13.89 4.44 27.93
N MET A 61 -14.19 5.72 28.13
CA MET A 61 -15.00 6.52 27.22
C MET A 61 -14.33 7.86 26.91
N VAL A 62 -14.53 8.35 25.70
CA VAL A 62 -14.17 9.72 25.31
C VAL A 62 -15.46 10.51 25.07
N ASP A 63 -15.82 11.35 26.01
CA ASP A 63 -16.96 12.27 26.00
C ASP A 63 -16.49 13.72 26.15
N ASP A 64 -17.41 14.68 26.04
CA ASP A 64 -17.06 16.10 26.26
C ASP A 64 -16.51 16.33 27.68
N ALA A 65 -16.98 15.58 28.69
CA ALA A 65 -16.41 15.62 30.03
C ALA A 65 -14.93 15.21 30.06
N ALA A 66 -14.52 14.20 29.28
CA ALA A 66 -13.10 13.83 29.15
C ALA A 66 -12.26 15.01 28.62
N PHE A 67 -12.77 15.76 27.63
CA PHE A 67 -12.09 16.95 27.11
C PHE A 67 -11.99 18.09 28.12
N GLU A 68 -12.95 18.19 29.05
CA GLU A 68 -12.95 19.18 30.13
C GLU A 68 -12.13 18.73 31.37
N GLY A 69 -11.65 17.49 31.40
CA GLY A 69 -11.01 16.90 32.58
C GLY A 69 -11.98 16.53 33.70
N ASN A 70 -13.26 16.41 33.37
CA ASN A 70 -14.35 16.04 34.27
C ASN A 70 -14.60 14.52 34.23
N LYS A 71 -15.25 14.00 35.28
CA LYS A 71 -15.66 12.59 35.32
C LYS A 71 -16.72 12.33 34.25
N GLY A 72 -16.48 11.33 33.41
CA GLY A 72 -17.38 10.97 32.32
C GLY A 72 -18.71 10.37 32.75
N LEU A 73 -19.62 10.26 31.79
CA LEU A 73 -20.92 9.63 31.98
C LEU A 73 -20.79 8.14 32.34
N ASP A 74 -21.76 7.66 33.09
CA ASP A 74 -21.91 6.25 33.44
C ASP A 74 -22.55 5.52 32.26
N VAL A 75 -21.89 4.50 31.69
CA VAL A 75 -22.32 3.85 30.45
C VAL A 75 -23.74 3.28 30.56
N GLU A 76 -24.11 2.75 31.72
CA GLU A 76 -25.46 2.20 31.97
C GLU A 76 -26.56 3.27 31.98
N LYS A 77 -26.19 4.55 32.06
CA LYS A 77 -27.12 5.69 32.11
C LYS A 77 -27.26 6.41 30.77
N ILE A 78 -26.52 6.00 29.74
CA ILE A 78 -26.63 6.56 28.39
C ILE A 78 -27.92 6.05 27.77
N LYS A 79 -28.89 6.95 27.55
CA LYS A 79 -30.25 6.62 27.08
C LYS A 79 -30.68 7.30 25.78
N SER A 80 -29.87 8.19 25.23
CA SER A 80 -30.13 8.90 23.97
C SER A 80 -28.88 9.64 23.52
N ASP A 81 -28.68 9.76 22.21
CA ASP A 81 -27.71 10.58 21.46
C ASP A 81 -26.26 10.71 22.01
N TYR A 82 -25.31 10.36 21.14
CA TYR A 82 -23.87 10.62 21.13
C TYR A 82 -23.25 11.58 22.17
N ASP A 83 -23.16 11.13 23.42
CA ASP A 83 -22.36 11.84 24.42
C ASP A 83 -20.88 11.41 24.42
N GLY A 84 -20.48 10.37 23.66
CA GLY A 84 -19.09 9.92 23.63
C GLY A 84 -18.79 8.75 22.69
N ILE A 85 -17.58 8.18 22.79
CA ILE A 85 -17.15 6.94 22.14
C ILE A 85 -16.55 5.97 23.16
N LEU A 86 -16.99 4.72 23.12
CA LEU A 86 -16.48 3.66 23.99
C LEU A 86 -15.25 3.00 23.37
N ILE A 87 -14.27 2.69 24.21
CA ILE A 87 -13.04 2.01 23.81
C ILE A 87 -12.99 0.66 24.50
N PHE A 88 -12.81 -0.40 23.71
CA PHE A 88 -12.54 -1.74 24.23
C PHE A 88 -11.22 -2.28 23.68
N GLY A 89 -10.52 -3.03 24.52
CA GLY A 89 -9.40 -3.87 24.14
C GLY A 89 -9.85 -5.33 24.07
N ILE A 90 -9.48 -6.05 23.03
CA ILE A 90 -9.77 -7.49 22.91
C ILE A 90 -8.50 -8.25 22.57
N THR A 91 -8.12 -9.23 23.40
CA THR A 91 -7.10 -10.22 23.01
C THR A 91 -7.77 -11.38 22.29
N LEU A 92 -7.14 -11.87 21.22
CA LEU A 92 -7.66 -13.01 20.46
C LEU A 92 -6.77 -14.23 20.62
N ASN A 93 -7.41 -15.39 20.75
CA ASN A 93 -6.79 -16.69 20.61
C ASN A 93 -6.26 -16.90 19.19
N GLN A 94 -5.16 -17.65 19.07
CA GLN A 94 -4.64 -18.04 17.77
C GLN A 94 -5.65 -18.97 17.06
N ARG A 95 -5.89 -18.74 15.77
CA ARG A 95 -6.79 -19.62 15.01
C ARG A 95 -6.16 -20.98 14.77
N GLU A 96 -7.03 -21.94 14.44
CA GLU A 96 -6.61 -23.21 13.84
C GLU A 96 -5.65 -22.98 12.67
N ASN A 97 -4.66 -23.88 12.55
CA ASN A 97 -3.59 -23.79 11.57
C ASN A 97 -2.73 -22.52 11.66
N LYS A 98 -2.74 -21.84 12.83
CA LYS A 98 -1.84 -20.72 13.15
C LYS A 98 -2.05 -19.52 12.23
N LEU A 99 -3.26 -19.36 11.71
CA LEU A 99 -3.64 -18.25 10.85
C LEU A 99 -4.01 -17.02 11.67
N LEU A 100 -3.74 -15.84 11.12
CA LEU A 100 -4.27 -14.59 11.65
C LEU A 100 -5.81 -14.55 11.53
N PRO A 101 -6.50 -13.78 12.41
CA PRO A 101 -7.93 -13.51 12.25
C PRO A 101 -8.24 -12.91 10.87
N THR A 102 -9.31 -13.36 10.24
CA THR A 102 -9.73 -12.77 8.96
C THR A 102 -10.38 -11.41 9.18
N ARG A 103 -10.39 -10.58 8.12
CA ARG A 103 -11.11 -9.31 8.09
C ARG A 103 -12.58 -9.49 8.53
N SER A 104 -13.25 -10.52 8.03
CA SER A 104 -14.66 -10.77 8.35
C SER A 104 -14.87 -11.21 9.80
N GLN A 105 -13.94 -11.94 10.42
CA GLN A 105 -14.02 -12.29 11.84
C GLN A 105 -13.88 -11.05 12.74
N LEU A 106 -12.88 -10.20 12.47
CA LEU A 106 -12.71 -8.93 13.19
C LEU A 106 -13.95 -8.04 13.02
N ALA A 107 -14.43 -7.90 11.78
CA ALA A 107 -15.60 -7.08 11.49
C ALA A 107 -16.89 -7.64 12.11
N GLU A 108 -17.06 -8.95 12.21
CA GLU A 108 -18.19 -9.56 12.90
C GLU A 108 -18.19 -9.20 14.39
N ILE A 109 -17.04 -9.33 15.06
CA ILE A 109 -16.87 -8.90 16.47
C ILE A 109 -17.17 -7.41 16.61
N SER A 110 -16.59 -6.55 15.76
CA SER A 110 -16.83 -5.09 15.80
C SER A 110 -18.30 -4.71 15.67
N ARG A 111 -19.05 -5.40 14.80
CA ARG A 111 -20.50 -5.19 14.65
C ARG A 111 -21.27 -5.66 15.88
N ALA A 112 -20.83 -6.72 16.56
CA ALA A 112 -21.50 -7.21 17.77
C ALA A 112 -21.44 -6.15 18.87
N PHE A 113 -20.24 -5.64 19.17
CA PHE A 113 -20.05 -4.56 20.14
C PHE A 113 -20.87 -3.30 19.77
N ASN A 114 -20.85 -2.89 18.50
CA ASN A 114 -21.63 -1.72 18.08
C ASN A 114 -23.15 -1.95 18.11
N ARG A 115 -23.63 -3.20 18.07
CA ARG A 115 -25.05 -3.52 18.27
C ARG A 115 -25.44 -3.60 19.73
N GLU A 116 -24.54 -4.07 20.59
CA GLU A 116 -24.73 -4.11 22.04
C GLU A 116 -24.86 -2.68 22.57
N TYR A 117 -23.93 -1.81 22.19
CA TYR A 117 -23.90 -0.41 22.58
C TYR A 117 -24.54 0.47 21.51
N TYR A 118 -25.83 0.33 21.28
CA TYR A 118 -26.53 0.96 20.15
C TYR A 118 -26.79 2.47 20.29
N TYR A 119 -26.52 3.08 21.46
CA TYR A 119 -26.52 4.55 21.66
C TYR A 119 -25.14 5.20 21.50
N THR A 120 -24.05 4.44 21.57
CA THR A 120 -22.69 5.00 21.62
C THR A 120 -21.76 4.25 20.65
N PRO A 121 -20.99 4.94 19.78
CA PRO A 121 -19.98 4.29 18.96
C PRO A 121 -18.97 3.50 19.78
N VAL A 122 -18.46 2.44 19.18
CA VAL A 122 -17.43 1.61 19.78
C VAL A 122 -16.22 1.52 18.87
N VAL A 123 -15.05 1.84 19.43
CA VAL A 123 -13.74 1.54 18.85
C VAL A 123 -13.15 0.32 19.55
N LEU A 124 -12.70 -0.63 18.74
CA LEU A 124 -12.02 -1.82 19.24
C LEU A 124 -10.54 -1.78 18.90
N VAL A 125 -9.71 -2.09 19.90
CA VAL A 125 -8.30 -2.41 19.72
C VAL A 125 -8.14 -3.90 19.92
N PHE A 126 -7.76 -4.62 18.87
CA PHE A 126 -7.46 -6.04 18.94
C PHE A 126 -5.97 -6.26 19.15
N LYS A 127 -5.61 -7.30 19.91
CA LYS A 127 -4.26 -7.86 19.94
C LYS A 127 -4.32 -9.35 19.60
N TYR A 128 -3.46 -9.78 18.69
CA TYR A 128 -3.37 -11.17 18.24
C TYR A 128 -1.96 -11.48 17.72
N ALA A 129 -1.66 -12.75 17.45
CA ALA A 129 -0.34 -13.18 17.02
C ALA A 129 -0.40 -14.33 16.01
N ASP A 130 0.67 -14.47 15.24
CA ASP A 130 1.04 -15.73 14.59
C ASP A 130 2.27 -16.33 15.31
N ASP A 131 2.87 -17.36 14.72
CA ASP A 131 4.05 -18.04 15.29
C ASP A 131 5.31 -17.17 15.40
N TYR A 132 5.34 -16.04 14.70
CA TYR A 132 6.53 -15.23 14.51
C TYR A 132 6.40 -13.84 15.12
N ARG A 133 5.19 -13.27 15.12
CA ARG A 133 4.95 -11.85 15.36
C ARG A 133 3.64 -11.61 16.09
N GLU A 134 3.62 -10.52 16.84
CA GLU A 134 2.41 -9.99 17.47
C GLU A 134 1.91 -8.76 16.69
N TYR A 135 0.60 -8.64 16.62
CA TYR A 135 -0.10 -7.63 15.84
C TYR A 135 -1.16 -6.93 16.67
N ILE A 136 -1.46 -5.71 16.27
CA ILE A 136 -2.68 -5.01 16.69
C ILE A 136 -3.57 -4.66 15.50
N ALA A 137 -4.85 -4.48 15.76
CA ALA A 137 -5.78 -3.88 14.81
C ALA A 137 -6.68 -2.85 15.48
N PHE A 138 -7.01 -1.79 14.75
CA PHE A 138 -8.06 -0.85 15.10
C PHE A 138 -9.29 -1.12 14.25
N ALA A 139 -10.45 -1.23 14.89
CA ALA A 139 -11.71 -1.29 14.20
C ALA A 139 -12.60 -0.12 14.61
N ASN A 140 -13.06 0.59 13.59
CA ASN A 140 -14.08 1.60 13.70
C ASN A 140 -15.32 1.13 12.93
N THR A 141 -16.51 1.35 13.48
CA THR A 141 -17.76 0.99 12.79
C THR A 141 -18.58 2.24 12.60
N GLU A 142 -18.92 2.53 11.34
CA GLU A 142 -19.84 3.60 11.02
C GLU A 142 -21.18 3.37 11.69
N ARG A 143 -21.88 4.47 11.94
CA ARG A 143 -23.17 4.45 12.59
C ARG A 143 -24.15 5.24 11.75
N LEU A 144 -25.27 4.60 11.46
CA LEU A 144 -26.29 5.11 10.56
C LEU A 144 -27.61 5.18 11.30
N GLN A 145 -28.28 6.33 11.24
CA GLN A 145 -29.64 6.45 11.75
C GLN A 145 -30.57 5.46 11.05
N TYR A 146 -31.48 4.86 11.82
CA TYR A 146 -32.52 4.01 11.25
C TYR A 146 -33.44 4.85 10.36
N LYS A 147 -33.78 4.32 9.17
CA LYS A 147 -34.84 4.91 8.33
C LYS A 147 -36.22 4.84 9.02
N GLN A 148 -36.39 3.89 9.94
CA GLN A 148 -37.59 3.74 10.75
C GLN A 148 -37.48 4.57 12.03
N ALA A 149 -38.19 5.70 12.10
CA ALA A 149 -38.15 6.62 13.24
C ALA A 149 -38.62 6.03 14.58
N TRP A 150 -39.31 4.88 14.58
CA TRP A 150 -39.77 4.21 15.80
C TRP A 150 -38.72 3.30 16.44
N ARG A 151 -37.63 2.99 15.73
CA ARG A 151 -36.59 2.08 16.21
C ARG A 151 -35.54 2.91 16.95
N GLU A 152 -35.40 2.65 18.25
CA GLU A 152 -34.39 3.31 19.06
C GLU A 152 -32.97 2.89 18.66
N GLY A 153 -32.03 3.81 18.84
CA GLY A 153 -30.61 3.61 18.52
C GLY A 153 -30.27 3.79 17.05
N GLU A 154 -29.14 3.21 16.67
CA GLU A 154 -28.63 3.26 15.30
C GLU A 154 -28.28 1.88 14.74
N LYS A 155 -28.19 1.83 13.42
CA LYS A 155 -27.71 0.66 12.70
C LYS A 155 -26.19 0.76 12.57
N ALA A 156 -25.50 -0.29 13.03
CA ALA A 156 -24.10 -0.50 12.67
C ALA A 156 -23.95 -0.56 11.14
N GLY A 157 -23.15 0.34 10.60
CA GLY A 157 -22.85 0.50 9.18
C GLY A 157 -21.63 -0.32 8.77
N LYS A 158 -20.79 0.29 7.95
CA LYS A 158 -19.55 -0.31 7.45
C LYS A 158 -18.50 -0.38 8.56
N VAL A 159 -17.70 -1.44 8.57
CA VAL A 159 -16.55 -1.57 9.48
C VAL A 159 -15.27 -1.23 8.72
N SER A 160 -14.49 -0.25 9.21
CA SER A 160 -13.17 0.09 8.68
C SER A 160 -12.10 -0.43 9.62
N LEU A 161 -11.17 -1.21 9.08
CA LEU A 161 -10.13 -1.93 9.84
C LEU A 161 -8.74 -1.43 9.45
N LEU A 162 -7.98 -0.91 10.41
CA LEU A 162 -6.53 -0.81 10.29
C LEU A 162 -5.93 -2.03 11.00
N ARG A 163 -5.70 -3.11 10.26
CA ARG A 163 -5.32 -4.41 10.82
C ARG A 163 -3.90 -4.83 10.45
N ASP A 164 -3.46 -5.90 11.11
CA ASP A 164 -2.18 -6.56 10.87
C ASP A 164 -1.00 -5.59 11.05
N ILE A 165 -1.12 -4.70 12.05
CA ILE A 165 -0.04 -3.79 12.44
C ILE A 165 0.96 -4.58 13.26
N ASP A 166 2.07 -4.96 12.63
CA ASP A 166 3.21 -5.58 13.30
C ASP A 166 3.74 -4.63 14.38
N ILE A 167 3.77 -5.12 15.63
CA ILE A 167 4.17 -4.34 16.80
C ILE A 167 5.66 -3.99 16.77
N GLN A 168 6.50 -4.86 16.19
CA GLN A 168 7.95 -4.73 16.21
C GLN A 168 8.47 -4.06 14.94
N HIS A 169 7.85 -4.34 13.80
CA HIS A 169 8.26 -3.85 12.48
C HIS A 169 7.04 -3.28 11.75
N PRO A 170 6.40 -2.22 12.27
CA PRO A 170 5.21 -1.66 11.66
C PRO A 170 5.49 -1.20 10.24
N HIS A 171 4.56 -1.47 9.34
CA HIS A 171 4.61 -0.92 7.99
C HIS A 171 4.52 0.61 8.06
N ARG A 172 5.33 1.33 7.29
CA ARG A 172 5.33 2.80 7.26
C ARG A 172 3.93 3.40 7.08
N GLY A 173 3.13 2.84 6.17
CA GLY A 173 1.74 3.28 5.97
C GLY A 173 0.86 3.13 7.23
N HIS A 174 1.09 2.11 8.06
CA HIS A 174 0.40 1.99 9.34
C HIS A 174 0.87 3.08 10.31
N GLU A 175 2.18 3.33 10.40
CA GLU A 175 2.72 4.41 11.23
C GLU A 175 2.15 5.77 10.82
N ASP A 176 2.06 6.04 9.52
CA ASP A 176 1.51 7.28 8.96
C ASP A 176 0.03 7.45 9.33
N ILE A 177 -0.79 6.40 9.24
CA ILE A 177 -2.21 6.44 9.63
C ILE A 177 -2.35 6.61 11.14
N ILE A 178 -1.59 5.85 11.92
CA ILE A 178 -1.58 5.92 13.38
C ILE A 178 -1.18 7.32 13.87
N ASN A 179 -0.15 7.93 13.27
CA ASN A 179 0.26 9.29 13.60
C ASN A 179 -0.82 10.32 13.21
N GLN A 180 -1.63 10.06 12.19
CA GLN A 180 -2.80 10.90 11.85
C GLN A 180 -3.93 10.78 12.87
N LEU A 181 -4.00 9.74 13.69
CA LEU A 181 -5.00 9.66 14.77
C LEU A 181 -4.70 10.62 15.92
N ARG A 182 -3.46 11.12 16.02
CA ARG A 182 -3.06 12.08 17.05
C ARG A 182 -3.79 13.41 16.84
N ILE A 183 -4.41 13.92 17.89
CA ILE A 183 -5.16 15.17 17.84
C ILE A 183 -4.38 16.35 18.43
N GLN A 184 -4.70 17.54 17.94
CA GLN A 184 -4.31 18.80 18.55
C GLN A 184 -5.52 19.34 19.32
N THR A 185 -5.37 19.59 20.64
CA THR A 185 -6.46 20.03 21.52
C THR A 185 -6.54 21.54 21.70
N SER A 186 -5.64 22.31 21.09
CA SER A 186 -5.56 23.77 21.21
C SER A 186 -5.32 24.47 19.86
N GLY A 187 -5.66 25.76 19.75
CA GLY A 187 -5.51 26.52 18.51
C GLY A 187 -6.70 26.41 17.55
N VAL A 188 -6.55 26.95 16.34
CA VAL A 188 -7.67 27.13 15.39
C VAL A 188 -8.24 25.79 14.88
N LYS A 189 -7.41 24.76 14.77
CA LYS A 189 -7.80 23.40 14.34
C LYS A 189 -8.03 22.45 15.52
N ALA A 190 -8.29 22.99 16.71
CA ALA A 190 -8.45 22.19 17.92
C ALA A 190 -9.61 21.19 17.82
N ILE A 191 -9.30 19.93 18.11
CA ILE A 191 -10.25 18.86 18.39
C ILE A 191 -10.39 18.81 19.91
N ASN A 192 -11.46 19.44 20.41
CA ASN A 192 -11.70 19.66 21.83
C ASN A 192 -13.11 19.27 22.28
N THR A 193 -13.82 18.51 21.44
CA THR A 193 -15.13 17.93 21.74
C THR A 193 -15.20 16.55 21.13
N PHE A 194 -16.06 15.70 21.69
CA PHE A 194 -16.35 14.38 21.16
C PHE A 194 -16.77 14.44 19.69
N ALA A 195 -17.70 15.33 19.32
CA ALA A 195 -18.19 15.42 17.94
C ALA A 195 -17.09 15.73 16.92
N LYS A 196 -16.12 16.60 17.29
CA LYS A 196 -14.97 16.91 16.43
C LYS A 196 -14.03 15.72 16.32
N LEU A 197 -13.79 15.00 17.42
CA LEU A 197 -12.94 13.81 17.43
C LEU A 197 -13.53 12.74 16.53
N TYR A 198 -14.82 12.44 16.70
CA TYR A 198 -15.53 11.46 15.92
C TYR A 198 -15.46 11.79 14.43
N THR A 199 -15.80 13.03 14.04
CA THR A 199 -15.69 13.49 12.65
C THR A 199 -14.27 13.33 12.09
N TYR A 200 -13.26 13.75 12.86
CA TYR A 200 -11.86 13.66 12.44
C TYR A 200 -11.41 12.22 12.21
N TRP A 201 -11.70 11.31 13.14
CA TRP A 201 -11.31 9.91 12.98
C TRP A 201 -12.06 9.22 11.83
N GLN A 202 -13.32 9.57 11.57
CA GLN A 202 -14.02 9.08 10.37
C GLN A 202 -13.28 9.49 9.09
N GLU A 203 -12.67 10.68 9.04
CA GLU A 203 -11.81 11.08 7.91
C GLU A 203 -10.50 10.29 7.85
N VAL A 204 -9.84 10.04 8.98
CA VAL A 204 -8.56 9.29 9.02
C VAL A 204 -8.75 7.84 8.57
N PHE A 205 -9.86 7.19 8.93
CA PHE A 205 -10.18 5.82 8.51
C PHE A 205 -10.84 5.75 7.12
N ASN A 206 -11.02 6.88 6.42
CA ASN A 206 -11.70 6.91 5.13
C ASN A 206 -10.79 6.44 3.99
N VAL A 207 -11.06 5.23 3.49
CA VAL A 207 -10.31 4.63 2.38
C VAL A 207 -10.39 5.47 1.10
N ASN A 208 -11.47 6.19 0.85
CA ASN A 208 -11.56 7.05 -0.33
C ASN A 208 -10.59 8.23 -0.25
N ILE A 209 -10.32 8.77 0.94
CA ILE A 209 -9.33 9.83 1.13
C ILE A 209 -7.93 9.27 0.90
N LEU A 210 -7.63 8.07 1.44
CA LEU A 210 -6.37 7.36 1.20
C LEU A 210 -6.14 7.12 -0.30
N ASN A 211 -7.15 6.59 -1.00
CA ASN A 211 -7.10 6.30 -2.43
C ASN A 211 -6.87 7.56 -3.26
N LYS A 212 -7.63 8.64 -3.00
CA LYS A 212 -7.46 9.92 -3.70
C LYS A 212 -6.04 10.47 -3.55
N ARG A 213 -5.47 10.39 -2.35
CA ARG A 213 -4.10 10.83 -2.11
C ARG A 213 -3.10 9.98 -2.89
N PHE A 214 -3.25 8.66 -2.85
CA PHE A 214 -2.40 7.74 -3.62
C PHE A 214 -2.46 8.03 -5.12
N TYR A 215 -3.67 8.19 -5.69
CA TYR A 215 -3.84 8.52 -7.10
C TYR A 215 -3.22 9.86 -7.48
N GLN A 216 -3.31 10.87 -6.62
CA GLN A 216 -2.66 12.15 -6.85
C GLN A 216 -1.13 12.01 -6.89
N GLU A 217 -0.53 11.30 -5.92
CA GLU A 217 0.92 11.07 -5.89
C GLU A 217 1.37 10.26 -7.12
N LEU A 218 0.60 9.24 -7.52
CA LEU A 218 0.88 8.42 -8.70
C LEU A 218 0.72 9.20 -10.03
N SER A 219 -0.31 10.04 -10.13
CA SER A 219 -0.57 10.91 -11.29
C SER A 219 0.52 11.96 -11.45
N ASN A 220 0.93 12.62 -10.36
CA ASN A 220 2.07 13.54 -10.37
C ASN A 220 3.34 12.82 -10.87
N TRP A 221 3.63 11.63 -10.32
CA TRP A 221 4.76 10.83 -10.74
C TRP A 221 4.69 10.46 -12.22
N TYR A 222 3.51 10.05 -12.70
CA TYR A 222 3.29 9.68 -14.10
C TYR A 222 3.60 10.84 -15.05
N PHE A 223 2.99 12.01 -14.82
CA PHE A 223 3.18 13.18 -15.66
C PHE A 223 4.63 13.66 -15.68
N TRP A 224 5.32 13.55 -14.55
CA TRP A 224 6.75 13.80 -14.48
C TRP A 224 7.54 12.74 -15.26
N ALA A 225 7.34 11.46 -14.99
CA ALA A 225 8.08 10.35 -15.60
C ALA A 225 7.99 10.33 -17.12
N VAL A 226 6.83 10.63 -17.71
CA VAL A 226 6.64 10.69 -19.17
C VAL A 226 7.62 11.66 -19.85
N LYS A 227 8.02 12.73 -19.15
CA LYS A 227 9.00 13.72 -19.64
C LYS A 227 10.46 13.27 -19.46
N GLN A 228 10.72 12.31 -18.56
CA GLN A 228 12.05 11.87 -18.17
C GLN A 228 12.53 10.61 -18.91
N VAL A 229 11.62 9.87 -19.55
CA VAL A 229 11.91 8.59 -20.18
C VAL A 229 12.19 8.70 -21.68
N THR A 230 12.93 7.74 -22.20
CA THR A 230 12.99 7.43 -23.63
C THR A 230 12.87 5.92 -23.79
N PHE A 231 11.89 5.47 -24.56
CA PHE A 231 11.75 4.08 -24.95
C PHE A 231 12.19 3.87 -26.41
N PRO A 232 12.55 2.63 -26.79
CA PRO A 232 12.84 2.29 -28.18
C PRO A 232 11.61 2.46 -29.07
N GLY A 233 11.83 2.60 -30.38
CA GLY A 233 10.76 2.86 -31.34
C GLY A 233 10.25 4.31 -31.27
N LYS A 234 11.05 5.24 -30.75
CA LYS A 234 10.71 6.67 -30.68
C LYS A 234 10.33 7.18 -32.08
N PRO A 235 9.13 7.80 -32.24
CA PRO A 235 8.69 8.34 -33.51
C PRO A 235 9.69 9.32 -34.13
N LYS A 236 9.78 9.31 -35.46
CA LYS A 236 10.64 10.18 -36.26
C LYS A 236 9.80 11.05 -37.21
N GLU A 237 10.43 12.03 -37.84
CA GLU A 237 9.79 12.92 -38.82
C GLU A 237 9.01 12.16 -39.92
N ALA A 238 9.56 11.05 -40.39
CA ALA A 238 8.88 10.20 -41.38
C ALA A 238 7.53 9.66 -40.87
N ASP A 239 7.42 9.35 -39.58
CA ASP A 239 6.19 8.88 -38.96
C ASP A 239 5.17 10.01 -38.83
N ALA A 240 5.61 11.20 -38.47
CA ALA A 240 4.78 12.41 -38.39
C ALA A 240 4.15 12.75 -39.76
N ILE A 241 4.96 12.71 -40.83
CA ILE A 241 4.50 12.89 -42.21
C ILE A 241 3.47 11.82 -42.59
N LYS A 242 3.78 10.54 -42.31
CA LYS A 242 2.91 9.40 -42.64
C LYS A 242 1.56 9.47 -41.91
N LYS A 243 1.56 9.84 -40.63
CA LYS A 243 0.37 9.92 -39.78
C LYS A 243 -0.36 11.26 -39.88
N LYS A 244 0.22 12.27 -40.54
CA LYS A 244 -0.29 13.65 -40.60
C LYS A 244 -0.54 14.22 -39.20
N ALA A 245 0.38 13.98 -38.28
CA ALA A 245 0.34 14.43 -36.89
C ALA A 245 1.62 15.18 -36.53
N LYS A 246 1.61 15.96 -35.45
CA LYS A 246 2.83 16.59 -34.95
C LYS A 246 3.76 15.54 -34.34
N LEU A 247 5.07 15.70 -34.53
CA LEU A 247 6.04 14.76 -34.01
C LEU A 247 6.04 14.73 -32.48
N GLU A 248 5.84 15.88 -31.85
CA GLU A 248 5.78 16.01 -30.39
C GLU A 248 4.62 15.21 -29.81
N ASP A 249 3.43 15.31 -30.42
CA ASP A 249 2.23 14.57 -29.99
C ASP A 249 2.46 13.04 -30.09
N LEU A 250 3.11 12.59 -31.17
CA LEU A 250 3.44 11.16 -31.35
C LEU A 250 4.47 10.67 -30.33
N ILE A 251 5.49 11.47 -30.02
CA ILE A 251 6.49 11.13 -28.99
C ILE A 251 5.82 11.07 -27.61
N GLN A 252 4.93 12.00 -27.30
CA GLN A 252 4.19 12.01 -26.05
C GLN A 252 3.31 10.77 -25.92
N GLU A 253 2.53 10.42 -26.94
CA GLU A 253 1.70 9.22 -26.98
C GLU A 253 2.54 7.94 -26.80
N HIS A 254 3.70 7.88 -27.47
CA HIS A 254 4.63 6.77 -27.36
C HIS A 254 5.20 6.60 -25.95
N ASN A 255 5.68 7.69 -25.34
CA ASN A 255 6.20 7.65 -23.97
C ASN A 255 5.09 7.31 -22.97
N ALA A 256 3.93 7.96 -23.07
CA ALA A 256 2.76 7.69 -22.24
C ALA A 256 2.39 6.20 -22.26
N THR A 257 2.27 5.62 -23.45
CA THR A 257 1.92 4.19 -23.62
C THR A 257 2.92 3.27 -22.90
N ASN A 258 4.22 3.53 -23.04
CA ASN A 258 5.25 2.68 -22.42
C ASN A 258 5.36 2.89 -20.89
N VAL A 259 5.15 4.12 -20.40
CA VAL A 259 5.09 4.40 -18.96
C VAL A 259 3.86 3.75 -18.33
N ILE A 260 2.70 3.79 -18.98
CA ILE A 260 1.49 3.07 -18.52
C ILE A 260 1.81 1.59 -18.41
N ARG A 261 2.43 0.97 -19.43
CA ARG A 261 2.78 -0.46 -19.39
C ARG A 261 3.75 -0.80 -18.26
N LEU A 262 4.77 0.04 -18.04
CA LEU A 262 5.68 -0.08 -16.89
C LEU A 262 4.91 -0.02 -15.57
N LEU A 263 4.06 0.99 -15.40
CA LEU A 263 3.22 1.16 -14.21
C LEU A 263 2.32 -0.05 -13.97
N THR A 264 1.63 -0.55 -15.00
CA THR A 264 0.76 -1.73 -14.88
C THR A 264 1.51 -2.94 -14.39
N ARG A 265 2.66 -3.25 -15.02
CA ARG A 265 3.48 -4.40 -14.62
C ARG A 265 4.00 -4.24 -13.21
N LEU A 266 4.46 -3.05 -12.82
CA LEU A 266 5.01 -2.80 -11.50
C LEU A 266 3.94 -2.81 -10.39
N LEU A 267 2.76 -2.21 -10.61
CA LEU A 267 1.65 -2.27 -9.64
C LEU A 267 1.17 -3.70 -9.44
N PHE A 268 1.01 -4.47 -10.52
CA PHE A 268 0.63 -5.89 -10.42
C PHE A 268 1.70 -6.69 -9.67
N THR A 269 2.98 -6.44 -9.97
CA THR A 269 4.13 -7.00 -9.26
C THR A 269 4.08 -6.67 -7.77
N TRP A 270 3.70 -5.44 -7.40
CA TRP A 270 3.57 -5.03 -6.01
C TRP A 270 2.50 -5.83 -5.25
N PHE A 271 1.35 -6.10 -5.87
CA PHE A 271 0.33 -6.98 -5.27
C PHE A 271 0.79 -8.42 -5.10
N ILE A 272 1.55 -8.96 -6.06
CA ILE A 272 2.15 -10.30 -5.92
C ILE A 272 3.19 -10.30 -4.79
N LYS A 273 3.98 -9.22 -4.64
CA LYS A 273 4.93 -9.04 -3.54
C LYS A 273 4.23 -9.10 -2.18
N GLU A 274 3.03 -8.54 -2.04
CA GLU A 274 2.25 -8.65 -0.79
C GLU A 274 1.83 -10.09 -0.46
N LYS A 275 1.74 -10.99 -1.46
CA LYS A 275 1.58 -12.43 -1.24
C LYS A 275 2.88 -13.15 -0.86
N LYS A 276 3.98 -12.43 -0.65
CA LYS A 276 5.34 -12.96 -0.42
C LYS A 276 5.86 -13.82 -1.56
N LEU A 277 5.34 -13.58 -2.77
CA LEU A 277 5.71 -14.27 -4.00
C LEU A 277 6.71 -13.47 -4.85
N ILE A 278 7.21 -12.33 -4.36
CA ILE A 278 8.32 -11.59 -4.96
C ILE A 278 9.25 -11.14 -3.82
N PRO A 279 10.58 -11.30 -3.97
CA PRO A 279 11.53 -10.87 -2.95
C PRO A 279 11.42 -9.36 -2.69
N GLU A 280 11.38 -8.99 -1.41
CA GLU A 280 11.28 -7.58 -0.98
C GLU A 280 12.59 -6.82 -1.21
N GLU A 281 13.70 -7.56 -1.24
CA GLU A 281 15.05 -7.12 -1.57
C GLU A 281 15.13 -6.42 -2.94
N LEU A 282 14.26 -6.78 -3.88
CA LEU A 282 14.19 -6.13 -5.21
C LEU A 282 13.67 -4.70 -5.17
N PHE A 283 13.03 -4.29 -4.08
CA PHE A 283 12.42 -2.97 -3.90
C PHE A 283 13.08 -2.19 -2.77
N ASP A 284 14.22 -2.66 -2.28
CA ASP A 284 14.96 -2.04 -1.20
C ASP A 284 16.27 -1.45 -1.69
N LEU A 285 16.38 -0.12 -1.69
CA LEU A 285 17.53 0.58 -2.25
C LEU A 285 18.84 0.17 -1.55
N GLU A 286 18.80 0.04 -0.22
CA GLU A 286 19.98 -0.32 0.56
C GLU A 286 20.47 -1.73 0.21
N THR A 287 19.55 -2.70 0.14
CA THR A 287 19.86 -4.07 -0.26
C THR A 287 20.36 -4.13 -1.71
N LEU A 288 19.70 -3.41 -2.63
CA LEU A 288 20.13 -3.31 -4.03
C LEU A 288 21.57 -2.79 -4.14
N GLN A 289 21.90 -1.72 -3.42
CA GLN A 289 23.23 -1.11 -3.42
C GLN A 289 24.29 -1.99 -2.76
N LYS A 290 23.96 -2.67 -1.66
CA LYS A 290 24.95 -3.45 -0.88
C LYS A 290 25.19 -4.83 -1.47
N GLU A 291 24.15 -5.49 -1.96
CA GLU A 291 24.19 -6.93 -2.21
C GLU A 291 23.97 -7.31 -3.69
N ILE A 292 23.10 -6.59 -4.40
CA ILE A 292 22.61 -7.05 -5.71
C ILE A 292 23.33 -6.37 -6.89
N LEU A 293 23.32 -5.04 -6.92
CA LEU A 293 23.79 -4.23 -8.05
C LEU A 293 25.18 -3.65 -7.80
N ILE A 294 25.97 -3.56 -8.87
CA ILE A 294 27.30 -2.93 -8.83
C ILE A 294 27.19 -1.42 -8.67
N ASP A 295 26.26 -0.81 -9.42
CA ASP A 295 25.99 0.63 -9.40
C ASP A 295 24.49 0.87 -9.61
N ILE A 296 23.98 1.97 -9.07
CA ILE A 296 22.62 2.47 -9.23
C ILE A 296 22.64 3.96 -8.92
N ALA A 297 21.98 4.78 -9.75
CA ALA A 297 22.01 6.24 -9.64
C ALA A 297 20.65 6.80 -9.15
N PRO A 298 20.27 6.64 -7.88
CA PRO A 298 18.91 6.95 -7.42
C PRO A 298 18.63 8.45 -7.26
N PHE A 299 19.62 9.32 -7.43
CA PHE A 299 19.49 10.75 -7.21
C PHE A 299 19.34 11.52 -8.53
N HIS A 300 18.41 12.48 -8.53
CA HIS A 300 18.26 13.44 -9.60
C HIS A 300 19.22 14.61 -9.31
N GLU A 301 20.34 14.68 -10.06
CA GLU A 301 21.34 15.74 -9.90
C GLU A 301 21.15 16.80 -11.00
N ASP A 302 20.73 18.01 -10.62
CA ASP A 302 20.71 19.17 -11.52
C ASP A 302 22.10 19.84 -11.53
N GLY A 303 22.90 19.64 -12.58
CA GLY A 303 24.23 20.25 -12.68
C GLY A 303 24.98 20.04 -14.00
N LEU A 304 26.16 20.67 -14.13
CA LEU A 304 27.00 20.64 -15.35
C LEU A 304 27.52 19.22 -15.73
N PHE A 305 27.28 18.21 -14.89
CA PHE A 305 27.70 16.82 -15.04
C PHE A 305 26.51 15.86 -15.24
N ASN A 306 25.55 16.24 -16.11
CA ASN A 306 24.32 15.50 -16.49
C ASN A 306 24.50 14.11 -17.14
N HIS A 307 25.64 13.43 -16.95
CA HIS A 307 25.95 12.17 -17.62
C HIS A 307 25.59 10.92 -16.81
N VAL A 308 25.20 11.04 -15.54
CA VAL A 308 25.17 9.88 -14.61
C VAL A 308 23.87 9.08 -14.61
N ASN A 309 22.74 9.57 -15.16
CA ASN A 309 21.44 8.91 -14.97
C ASN A 309 20.77 8.29 -16.21
N LYS A 310 21.56 7.97 -17.25
CA LYS A 310 21.03 7.38 -18.50
C LYS A 310 21.11 5.85 -18.57
N ASP A 311 21.81 5.22 -17.63
CA ASP A 311 22.05 3.79 -17.69
C ASP A 311 20.81 2.94 -17.37
N SER A 312 19.87 3.48 -16.57
CA SER A 312 18.60 2.81 -16.24
C SER A 312 18.81 1.45 -15.59
N VAL A 313 19.76 1.39 -14.66
CA VAL A 313 20.28 0.12 -14.14
C VAL A 313 19.17 -0.66 -13.47
N TYR A 314 18.35 -0.02 -12.65
CA TYR A 314 17.25 -0.68 -11.95
C TYR A 314 16.19 -1.22 -12.92
N TYR A 315 15.75 -0.39 -13.89
CA TYR A 315 14.75 -0.85 -14.85
C TYR A 315 15.26 -2.03 -15.69
N LYS A 316 16.48 -1.91 -16.24
CA LYS A 316 17.09 -2.93 -17.10
C LYS A 316 17.42 -4.22 -16.33
N ALA A 317 18.17 -4.10 -15.24
CA ALA A 317 18.68 -5.25 -14.51
C ALA A 317 17.60 -5.93 -13.66
N ILE A 318 16.75 -5.16 -12.97
CA ILE A 318 15.79 -5.72 -12.02
C ILE A 318 14.43 -5.92 -12.68
N LEU A 319 13.79 -4.83 -13.12
CA LEU A 319 12.38 -4.89 -13.53
C LEU A 319 12.18 -5.67 -14.83
N GLN A 320 12.99 -5.45 -15.87
CA GLN A 320 12.85 -6.22 -17.12
C GLN A 320 13.11 -7.72 -16.91
N ASN A 321 14.10 -8.11 -16.09
CA ASN A 321 14.37 -9.52 -15.78
C ASN A 321 13.26 -10.14 -14.91
N LEU A 322 12.67 -9.39 -13.99
CA LEU A 322 11.52 -9.82 -13.21
C LEU A 322 10.29 -10.03 -14.10
N PHE A 323 9.97 -9.07 -14.97
CA PHE A 323 8.82 -9.14 -15.87
C PHE A 323 8.99 -10.26 -16.90
N PHE A 324 10.00 -10.18 -17.76
CA PHE A 324 10.08 -10.98 -18.98
C PHE A 324 10.77 -12.33 -18.77
N ALA A 325 11.83 -12.37 -17.96
CA ALA A 325 12.64 -13.58 -17.77
C ALA A 325 12.28 -14.38 -16.51
N SER A 326 11.33 -13.91 -15.70
CA SER A 326 10.95 -14.60 -14.45
C SER A 326 9.44 -14.83 -14.36
N LEU A 327 8.63 -13.78 -14.30
CA LEU A 327 7.17 -13.92 -14.23
C LEU A 327 6.58 -14.55 -15.51
N ASN A 328 7.29 -14.44 -16.63
CA ASN A 328 6.93 -15.06 -17.92
C ASN A 328 7.78 -16.30 -18.30
N CYS A 329 8.54 -16.89 -17.36
CA CYS A 329 9.34 -18.09 -17.61
C CYS A 329 9.28 -19.09 -16.43
N PRO A 330 9.05 -20.40 -16.67
CA PRO A 330 9.10 -21.40 -15.62
C PRO A 330 10.52 -21.59 -15.05
N ILE A 331 10.60 -21.91 -13.75
CA ILE A 331 11.89 -22.12 -13.06
C ILE A 331 12.66 -23.29 -13.68
N LYS A 332 11.95 -24.37 -14.02
CA LYS A 332 12.47 -25.55 -14.70
C LYS A 332 11.54 -25.93 -15.85
N PRO A 333 12.07 -26.55 -16.92
CA PRO A 333 11.23 -27.13 -17.95
C PRO A 333 10.30 -28.21 -17.38
N ASP A 334 9.18 -28.42 -18.06
CA ASP A 334 8.28 -29.55 -17.83
C ASP A 334 7.91 -30.22 -19.16
N GLY A 335 6.86 -31.05 -19.16
CA GLY A 335 6.42 -31.77 -20.36
C GLY A 335 5.78 -30.88 -21.44
N THR A 336 5.41 -29.64 -21.13
CA THR A 336 4.71 -28.72 -22.04
C THR A 336 5.50 -27.45 -22.35
N ASP A 337 6.37 -27.01 -21.44
CA ASP A 337 7.23 -25.84 -21.60
C ASP A 337 8.71 -26.22 -21.45
N SER A 338 9.46 -26.05 -22.54
CA SER A 338 10.90 -26.34 -22.60
C SER A 338 11.77 -25.21 -22.04
N ARG A 339 11.19 -24.05 -21.72
CA ARG A 339 11.93 -22.88 -21.23
C ARG A 339 12.48 -23.13 -19.83
N LYS A 340 13.55 -22.42 -19.52
CA LYS A 340 14.18 -22.44 -18.19
C LYS A 340 14.73 -21.05 -17.87
N ARG A 341 14.54 -20.60 -16.64
CA ARG A 341 15.19 -19.39 -16.13
C ARG A 341 16.71 -19.53 -16.12
N GLY A 342 17.37 -18.48 -16.54
CA GLY A 342 18.83 -18.37 -16.54
C GLY A 342 19.28 -17.12 -17.28
N PHE A 343 20.54 -16.75 -17.13
CA PHE A 343 21.13 -15.69 -17.93
C PHE A 343 21.38 -16.17 -19.36
N ARG A 344 21.29 -15.24 -20.32
CA ARG A 344 21.75 -15.51 -21.68
C ARG A 344 23.24 -15.88 -21.69
N GLY A 345 23.65 -16.65 -22.70
CA GLY A 345 25.06 -16.93 -22.96
C GLY A 345 25.79 -15.71 -23.51
N ASP A 346 27.11 -15.74 -23.41
CA ASP A 346 28.00 -14.69 -23.90
C ASP A 346 28.04 -14.65 -25.44
N GLY A 347 28.45 -13.50 -25.99
CA GLY A 347 28.62 -13.30 -27.44
C GLY A 347 27.48 -12.57 -28.14
N TYR A 348 27.84 -11.82 -29.19
CA TYR A 348 26.89 -11.07 -30.01
C TYR A 348 25.99 -12.03 -30.81
N GLY A 349 24.68 -11.79 -30.80
CA GLY A 349 23.70 -12.62 -31.51
C GLY A 349 23.30 -13.92 -30.81
N THR A 350 24.03 -14.37 -29.79
CA THR A 350 23.67 -15.54 -28.97
C THR A 350 22.28 -15.34 -28.37
N HIS A 351 21.36 -16.29 -28.58
CA HIS A 351 19.98 -16.21 -28.08
C HIS A 351 19.19 -14.98 -28.56
N ARG A 352 19.48 -14.47 -29.76
CA ARG A 352 18.67 -13.40 -30.37
C ARG A 352 17.20 -13.83 -30.47
N GLY A 353 16.29 -12.96 -30.02
CA GLY A 353 14.85 -13.25 -30.01
C GLY A 353 14.37 -14.07 -28.80
N ILE A 354 15.26 -14.50 -27.89
CA ILE A 354 14.88 -15.26 -26.70
C ILE A 354 14.62 -14.32 -25.52
N ASP A 355 13.35 -14.13 -25.17
CA ASP A 355 12.94 -13.15 -24.15
C ASP A 355 12.66 -13.73 -22.76
N TYR A 356 12.87 -15.03 -22.60
CA TYR A 356 12.74 -15.72 -21.31
C TYR A 356 14.07 -15.87 -20.57
N LEU A 357 15.20 -15.40 -21.13
CA LEU A 357 16.52 -15.43 -20.49
C LEU A 357 16.90 -14.05 -19.93
N MET A 358 17.47 -14.04 -18.73
CA MET A 358 17.91 -12.83 -18.04
C MET A 358 19.06 -12.14 -18.79
N ARG A 359 19.08 -10.82 -18.69
CA ARG A 359 20.01 -9.90 -19.37
C ARG A 359 20.73 -8.99 -18.40
N TYR A 360 21.65 -8.20 -18.94
CA TYR A 360 22.44 -7.22 -18.21
C TYR A 360 23.24 -7.81 -17.05
N LYS A 361 23.80 -9.00 -17.27
CA LYS A 361 24.63 -9.74 -16.31
C LYS A 361 25.71 -8.84 -15.67
N ARG A 362 26.25 -7.88 -16.45
CA ARG A 362 27.26 -6.89 -16.03
C ARG A 362 26.85 -5.93 -14.91
N TYR A 363 25.56 -5.78 -14.61
CA TYR A 363 25.10 -4.88 -13.54
C TYR A 363 25.01 -5.58 -12.17
N PHE A 364 25.14 -6.90 -12.12
CA PHE A 364 25.02 -7.66 -10.89
C PHE A 364 26.38 -7.93 -10.25
N LYS A 365 26.44 -7.77 -8.93
CA LYS A 365 27.60 -8.18 -8.11
C LYS A 365 27.81 -9.69 -8.16
N ASN A 366 26.71 -10.43 -8.07
CA ASN A 366 26.69 -11.89 -8.20
C ASN A 366 25.42 -12.31 -8.98
N PRO A 367 25.54 -12.52 -10.30
CA PRO A 367 24.41 -12.94 -11.13
C PRO A 367 23.78 -14.26 -10.69
N ASP A 368 24.57 -15.22 -10.21
CA ASP A 368 24.06 -16.54 -9.82
C ASP A 368 23.21 -16.44 -8.55
N ALA A 369 23.65 -15.62 -7.58
CA ALA A 369 22.86 -15.31 -6.39
C ALA A 369 21.53 -14.61 -6.74
N PHE A 370 21.53 -13.69 -7.71
CA PHE A 370 20.30 -13.06 -8.20
C PHE A 370 19.35 -14.10 -8.82
N LEU A 371 19.86 -15.00 -9.67
CA LEU A 371 19.05 -16.07 -10.24
C LEU A 371 18.45 -16.99 -9.17
N GLU A 372 19.23 -17.34 -8.14
CA GLU A 372 18.75 -18.12 -7.00
C GLU A 372 17.62 -17.40 -6.25
N LEU A 373 17.81 -16.11 -5.95
CA LEU A 373 16.82 -15.26 -5.31
C LEU A 373 15.49 -15.26 -6.07
N MET A 374 15.54 -15.13 -7.39
CA MET A 374 14.36 -15.16 -8.26
C MET A 374 13.69 -16.54 -8.25
N ASN A 375 14.47 -17.62 -8.33
CA ASN A 375 13.96 -18.99 -8.37
C ASN A 375 13.36 -19.46 -7.04
N ARG A 376 13.78 -18.88 -5.92
CA ARG A 376 13.29 -19.22 -4.59
C ARG A 376 11.83 -18.77 -4.37
N THR A 377 11.47 -17.61 -4.91
CA THR A 377 10.24 -16.92 -4.50
C THR A 377 9.32 -16.57 -5.67
N VAL A 378 9.86 -16.20 -6.84
CA VAL A 378 9.07 -15.63 -7.94
C VAL A 378 8.33 -16.73 -8.72
N PRO A 379 6.99 -16.71 -8.80
CA PRO A 379 6.22 -17.70 -9.55
C PRO A 379 6.31 -17.46 -11.06
N PHE A 380 5.88 -18.46 -11.84
CA PHE A 380 5.55 -18.30 -13.25
C PHE A 380 4.05 -18.02 -13.38
N LEU A 381 3.68 -16.92 -14.05
CA LEU A 381 2.28 -16.46 -14.14
C LEU A 381 1.69 -16.50 -15.54
N ASN A 382 2.48 -16.88 -16.57
CA ASN A 382 2.07 -17.06 -17.97
C ASN A 382 0.91 -16.17 -18.46
N GLY A 383 1.02 -14.86 -18.23
CA GLY A 383 -0.03 -13.90 -18.56
C GLY A 383 0.54 -12.82 -19.47
N GLY A 384 -0.18 -12.49 -20.55
CA GLY A 384 0.25 -11.52 -21.57
C GLY A 384 0.73 -10.17 -21.04
N LEU A 385 0.37 -9.81 -19.79
CA LEU A 385 0.90 -8.63 -19.10
C LEU A 385 2.43 -8.60 -19.03
N PHE A 386 3.08 -9.75 -18.86
CA PHE A 386 4.52 -9.89 -18.72
C PHE A 386 5.22 -10.42 -19.99
N GLU A 387 4.51 -10.46 -21.13
CA GLU A 387 5.15 -10.73 -22.41
C GLU A 387 5.97 -9.53 -22.87
N CYS A 388 7.15 -9.82 -23.42
CA CYS A 388 7.98 -8.81 -24.07
C CYS A 388 7.43 -8.59 -25.48
N LEU A 389 7.19 -7.32 -25.83
CA LEU A 389 6.60 -6.94 -27.12
C LEU A 389 7.63 -6.63 -28.21
N ASP A 390 8.91 -6.88 -27.95
CA ASP A 390 9.96 -6.70 -28.95
C ASP A 390 9.87 -7.79 -30.04
N ASP A 391 9.98 -7.40 -31.30
CA ASP A 391 10.27 -8.31 -32.41
C ASP A 391 11.71 -8.07 -32.88
N LYS A 392 12.63 -8.81 -32.26
CA LYS A 392 14.07 -8.69 -32.50
C LYS A 392 14.49 -9.21 -33.87
N TYR A 393 13.66 -9.96 -34.58
CA TYR A 393 13.95 -10.42 -35.94
C TYR A 393 13.62 -9.32 -36.96
N SER A 394 12.56 -8.55 -36.75
CA SER A 394 12.25 -7.36 -37.55
C SER A 394 13.00 -6.09 -37.11
N ASN A 395 13.81 -6.16 -36.04
CA ASN A 395 14.45 -5.03 -35.37
C ASN A 395 13.44 -4.01 -34.80
N THR A 396 12.27 -4.50 -34.38
CA THR A 396 11.27 -3.70 -33.68
C THR A 396 11.46 -3.87 -32.18
N TYR A 397 11.71 -2.78 -31.47
CA TYR A 397 11.86 -2.76 -30.01
C TYR A 397 10.78 -1.87 -29.42
N ILE A 398 10.06 -2.37 -28.42
CA ILE A 398 9.01 -1.64 -27.70
C ILE A 398 9.36 -1.61 -26.21
N ASP A 399 9.61 -2.79 -25.61
CA ASP A 399 10.03 -2.90 -24.22
C ASP A 399 11.54 -2.75 -24.06
N GLY A 400 12.31 -2.96 -25.15
CA GLY A 400 13.76 -2.78 -25.15
C GLY A 400 14.48 -3.80 -24.28
N PHE A 401 13.98 -5.04 -24.20
CA PHE A 401 14.62 -6.11 -23.45
C PHE A 401 15.74 -6.73 -24.30
N SER A 402 16.83 -5.98 -24.47
CA SER A 402 17.97 -6.37 -25.29
C SER A 402 19.26 -5.72 -24.80
N ASP A 403 20.34 -6.50 -24.69
CA ASP A 403 21.68 -5.95 -24.39
C ASP A 403 22.28 -5.18 -25.57
N ASN A 404 21.79 -5.42 -26.78
CA ASN A 404 22.29 -4.82 -28.02
C ASN A 404 21.09 -4.48 -28.93
N MET A 405 20.53 -3.28 -28.77
CA MET A 405 19.54 -2.75 -29.72
C MET A 405 20.25 -2.18 -30.96
N THR A 406 19.52 -2.06 -32.06
CA THR A 406 20.06 -1.47 -33.30
C THR A 406 20.46 -0.01 -33.11
N GLN A 407 21.41 0.46 -33.92
CA GLN A 407 21.93 1.83 -33.82
C GLN A 407 20.80 2.86 -33.89
N GLY A 408 20.76 3.75 -32.89
CA GLY A 408 19.76 4.81 -32.76
C GLY A 408 18.58 4.47 -31.83
N GLU A 409 18.42 3.21 -31.44
CA GLU A 409 17.46 2.80 -30.41
C GLU A 409 18.02 3.05 -29.01
N LEU A 410 17.20 3.66 -28.15
CA LEU A 410 17.59 4.02 -26.79
C LEU A 410 16.53 3.56 -25.80
N LEU A 411 17.00 3.04 -24.67
CA LEU A 411 16.17 2.79 -23.49
C LEU A 411 16.77 3.54 -22.31
N ILE A 412 16.04 4.57 -21.87
CA ILE A 412 16.38 5.45 -20.76
C ILE A 412 15.16 5.55 -19.85
N VAL A 413 15.21 4.88 -18.71
CA VAL A 413 14.26 4.96 -17.60
C VAL A 413 15.09 5.17 -16.33
N PRO A 414 15.36 6.43 -15.94
CA PRO A 414 16.32 6.75 -14.89
C PRO A 414 15.98 6.14 -13.53
N ASP A 415 17.00 5.84 -12.71
CA ASP A 415 16.80 5.13 -11.45
C ASP A 415 16.10 6.01 -10.38
N TYR A 416 16.27 7.34 -10.47
CA TYR A 416 15.58 8.30 -9.60
C TYR A 416 14.05 8.27 -9.76
N LEU A 417 13.52 7.79 -10.91
CA LEU A 417 12.08 7.59 -11.06
C LEU A 417 11.56 6.55 -10.07
N PHE A 418 12.41 5.66 -9.54
CA PHE A 418 12.00 4.60 -8.61
C PHE A 418 12.36 4.93 -7.16
N PHE A 419 13.55 5.50 -6.93
CA PHE A 419 14.10 5.69 -5.59
C PHE A 419 14.42 7.15 -5.23
N GLY A 420 14.17 8.09 -6.14
CA GLY A 420 14.46 9.50 -5.95
C GLY A 420 13.80 10.10 -4.71
N THR A 421 14.51 11.03 -4.10
CA THR A 421 13.99 11.85 -3.00
C THR A 421 12.86 12.76 -3.47
N PRO A 422 11.99 13.25 -2.58
CA PRO A 422 10.96 14.20 -2.96
C PRO A 422 11.53 15.47 -3.59
N GLU A 423 10.93 15.92 -4.69
CA GLU A 423 11.20 17.18 -5.36
C GLU A 423 9.89 17.83 -5.83
N GLU A 424 9.96 19.10 -6.24
CA GLU A 424 8.81 19.85 -6.75
C GLU A 424 8.99 20.12 -8.24
N VAL A 425 7.94 19.85 -9.01
CA VAL A 425 7.91 20.07 -10.46
C VAL A 425 6.66 20.82 -10.88
N ASP A 426 6.74 21.52 -12.01
CA ASP A 426 5.58 22.18 -12.62
C ASP A 426 4.82 21.19 -13.52
N LEU A 427 3.60 20.85 -13.10
CA LEU A 427 2.65 20.00 -13.81
C LEU A 427 1.40 20.79 -14.28
N SER A 428 1.47 22.12 -14.30
CA SER A 428 0.33 22.98 -14.66
C SER A 428 -0.20 22.69 -16.06
N ALA A 429 0.71 22.36 -17.00
CA ALA A 429 0.34 22.05 -18.38
C ALA A 429 -0.44 20.73 -18.47
N GLU A 430 -0.01 19.70 -17.74
CA GLU A 430 -0.64 18.37 -17.77
C GLU A 430 -2.01 18.36 -17.09
N TYR A 431 -2.15 19.11 -16.00
CA TYR A 431 -3.45 19.29 -15.34
C TYR A 431 -4.36 20.30 -16.05
N GLY A 432 -3.85 21.11 -16.99
CA GLY A 432 -4.59 22.22 -17.58
C GLY A 432 -5.01 23.30 -16.58
N ILE A 433 -4.39 23.33 -15.38
CA ILE A 433 -4.73 24.21 -14.27
C ILE A 433 -3.44 24.86 -13.77
N ASN A 434 -3.45 26.19 -13.68
CA ASN A 434 -2.30 26.98 -13.27
C ASN A 434 -2.52 27.56 -11.86
N ASN A 435 -2.08 26.83 -10.82
CA ASN A 435 -2.19 27.26 -9.42
C ASN A 435 -0.92 26.86 -8.63
N SER A 436 -0.83 27.24 -7.35
CA SER A 436 0.36 26.92 -6.55
C SER A 436 0.60 25.41 -6.37
N THR A 437 -0.46 24.60 -6.39
CA THR A 437 -0.37 23.15 -6.21
C THR A 437 0.20 22.47 -7.44
N THR A 438 -0.22 22.88 -8.64
CA THR A 438 0.26 22.32 -9.90
C THR A 438 1.63 22.84 -10.31
N LYS A 439 1.98 24.09 -9.97
CA LYS A 439 3.32 24.65 -10.19
C LYS A 439 4.43 24.04 -9.33
N ARG A 440 4.05 23.53 -8.15
CA ARG A 440 4.96 22.96 -7.14
C ARG A 440 4.44 21.58 -6.75
N ALA A 441 4.09 20.78 -7.75
CA ALA A 441 3.56 19.45 -7.52
C ALA A 441 4.69 18.58 -6.96
N ALA A 442 4.44 17.96 -5.80
CA ALA A 442 5.41 17.05 -5.20
C ALA A 442 5.47 15.74 -6.00
N VAL A 443 6.69 15.33 -6.36
CA VAL A 443 7.01 14.02 -6.95
C VAL A 443 8.12 13.37 -6.12
N LYS A 444 8.14 12.04 -6.09
CA LYS A 444 9.19 11.23 -5.44
C LYS A 444 9.26 9.88 -6.15
N GLY A 445 10.34 9.12 -5.93
CA GLY A 445 10.50 7.80 -6.54
C GLY A 445 9.29 6.88 -6.33
N LEU A 446 8.89 6.15 -7.37
CA LEU A 446 7.69 5.32 -7.36
C LEU A 446 7.70 4.26 -6.26
N ILE A 447 8.85 3.62 -6.00
CA ILE A 447 8.96 2.64 -4.91
C ILE A 447 8.78 3.32 -3.55
N ASN A 448 9.22 4.57 -3.41
CA ASN A 448 8.98 5.38 -2.21
C ASN A 448 7.49 5.73 -2.05
N ILE A 449 6.75 5.96 -3.15
CA ILE A 449 5.29 6.10 -3.12
C ILE A 449 4.68 4.79 -2.63
N LEU A 450 4.95 3.66 -3.29
CA LEU A 450 4.32 2.38 -2.95
C LEU A 450 4.60 1.95 -1.50
N LYS A 451 5.82 2.16 -0.98
CA LYS A 451 6.18 1.89 0.43
C LYS A 451 5.42 2.77 1.45
N SER A 452 4.90 3.93 1.05
CA SER A 452 4.12 4.81 1.94
C SER A 452 2.71 4.29 2.20
N TYR A 453 2.21 3.33 1.43
CA TYR A 453 0.83 2.84 1.54
C TYR A 453 0.81 1.35 1.86
N LYS A 454 -0.09 0.94 2.76
CA LYS A 454 -0.35 -0.49 2.95
C LYS A 454 -1.20 -0.98 1.78
N PHE A 455 -0.85 -2.14 1.24
CA PHE A 455 -1.63 -2.84 0.22
C PHE A 455 -2.30 -4.07 0.85
N THR A 456 -3.50 -4.38 0.38
CA THR A 456 -4.25 -5.60 0.73
C THR A 456 -4.53 -6.41 -0.53
N ILE A 457 -4.61 -7.73 -0.39
CA ILE A 457 -4.95 -8.65 -1.50
C ILE A 457 -6.44 -8.98 -1.54
N THR A 458 -7.22 -8.40 -0.62
CA THR A 458 -8.65 -8.65 -0.48
C THR A 458 -9.39 -7.37 -0.83
N GLU A 459 -10.28 -7.44 -1.82
CA GLU A 459 -11.12 -6.31 -2.23
C GLU A 459 -12.02 -5.85 -1.08
N ASN A 460 -12.20 -4.54 -0.95
CA ASN A 460 -13.14 -3.99 0.02
C ASN A 460 -14.59 -4.32 -0.37
N THR A 461 -15.47 -4.41 0.63
CA THR A 461 -16.89 -4.67 0.42
C THR A 461 -17.73 -3.51 0.93
N PRO A 462 -19.03 -3.42 0.57
CA PRO A 462 -19.90 -2.38 1.10
C PRO A 462 -20.07 -2.40 2.63
N ILE A 463 -19.74 -3.51 3.31
CA ILE A 463 -19.98 -3.70 4.74
C ILE A 463 -18.70 -3.79 5.59
N GLU A 464 -17.54 -3.97 4.97
CA GLU A 464 -16.24 -4.00 5.63
C GLU A 464 -15.11 -3.65 4.65
N GLU A 465 -14.13 -2.91 5.14
CA GLU A 465 -12.94 -2.52 4.40
C GLU A 465 -11.67 -2.55 5.26
N ASP A 466 -10.54 -2.77 4.61
CA ASP A 466 -9.22 -2.49 5.20
C ASP A 466 -8.84 -1.04 4.86
N VAL A 467 -8.23 -0.33 5.82
CA VAL A 467 -7.59 0.97 5.56
C VAL A 467 -6.25 0.75 4.86
N ALA A 468 -6.36 0.29 3.61
CA ALA A 468 -5.27 -0.11 2.74
C ALA A 468 -5.72 -0.01 1.28
N LEU A 469 -4.74 0.01 0.38
CA LEU A 469 -4.94 -0.01 -1.07
C LEU A 469 -5.26 -1.45 -1.54
N ASP A 470 -6.42 -1.64 -2.18
CA ASP A 470 -6.90 -2.96 -2.61
C ASP A 470 -6.75 -3.20 -4.14
N PRO A 471 -6.94 -4.43 -4.64
CA PRO A 471 -6.73 -4.73 -6.06
C PRO A 471 -7.63 -3.97 -7.04
N GLU A 472 -8.78 -3.45 -6.60
CA GLU A 472 -9.67 -2.63 -7.44
C GLU A 472 -8.96 -1.35 -7.90
N LEU A 473 -7.95 -0.90 -7.14
CA LEU A 473 -7.16 0.27 -7.50
C LEU A 473 -6.53 0.13 -8.89
N LEU A 474 -6.19 -1.08 -9.34
CA LEU A 474 -5.57 -1.28 -10.65
C LEU A 474 -6.47 -0.73 -11.75
N GLY A 475 -7.75 -1.12 -11.76
CA GLY A 475 -8.72 -0.61 -12.74
C GLY A 475 -8.86 0.91 -12.67
N LYS A 476 -9.01 1.44 -11.46
CA LYS A 476 -9.16 2.89 -11.23
C LYS A 476 -7.92 3.71 -11.63
N VAL A 477 -6.70 3.20 -11.43
CA VAL A 477 -5.49 3.88 -11.90
C VAL A 477 -5.56 4.09 -13.41
N PHE A 478 -5.93 3.06 -14.18
CA PHE A 478 -5.98 3.16 -15.64
C PHE A 478 -7.15 3.99 -16.17
N GLU A 479 -8.24 4.10 -15.42
CA GLU A 479 -9.35 4.98 -15.79
C GLU A 479 -9.03 6.47 -15.56
N ASN A 480 -8.10 6.79 -14.64
CA ASN A 480 -7.79 8.16 -14.23
C ASN A 480 -6.46 8.70 -14.79
N LEU A 481 -5.62 7.86 -15.43
CA LEU A 481 -4.41 8.25 -16.17
C LEU A 481 -4.74 8.42 -17.65
#